data_AF-A0A1S8M2F5-F1
#
_entry.id   AF-A0A1S8M2F5-F1
#
_cell.length_a   1.000
_cell.length_b   1.000
_cell.length_c   1.000
_cell.angle_alpha   90.00
_cell.angle_beta   90.00
_cell.angle_gamma   90.00
#
_symmetry.space_group_name_H-M   'P 1'
#
loop_
_entity.id
_entity.type
_entity.pdbx_description
1 polymer ?
#
loop_
_entity_poly.entity_id
_entity_poly.type
_entity_poly.pdbx_seq_one_letter_code
_entity_poly.pdbx_strand_id
1 'polypeptide(L)'
;MAVKGKELKTNKKDVPTFILDGKEYKIVMDFNVLSELEEIYGNIDKAFDDIQALKIKALRAVIYSIVKAENENVTLKEIGKKLDIDFIENFVEKMGIVLNDSMPEKKDNMGE
;
A
#
# COMPACT_ATOMS: atom_id res chain seq x y z
N MET A 1 4.25 -30.63 -16.43
CA MET A 1 5.08 -29.62 -15.76
C MET A 1 4.11 -28.73 -14.96
N ALA A 2 3.86 -29.07 -13.70
CA ALA A 2 2.95 -28.31 -12.85
C ALA A 2 3.72 -27.11 -12.31
N VAL A 3 3.27 -25.89 -12.62
CA VAL A 3 3.81 -24.67 -12.04
C VAL A 3 3.62 -24.75 -10.52
N LYS A 4 4.74 -24.92 -9.80
CA LYS A 4 4.79 -24.71 -8.36
C LYS A 4 4.37 -23.28 -8.12
N GLY A 5 3.13 -23.08 -7.68
CA GLY A 5 2.75 -21.85 -6.98
C GLY A 5 3.77 -21.68 -5.87
N LYS A 6 4.67 -20.71 -6.04
CA LYS A 6 5.62 -20.31 -5.02
C LYS A 6 4.74 -19.90 -3.85
N GLU A 7 4.68 -20.76 -2.84
CA GLU A 7 3.96 -20.49 -1.61
C GLU A 7 4.33 -19.07 -1.18
N LEU A 8 3.32 -18.19 -1.10
CA LEU A 8 3.46 -16.93 -0.39
C LEU A 8 3.72 -17.30 1.06
N LYS A 9 4.99 -17.55 1.40
CA LYS A 9 5.47 -17.75 2.76
C LYS A 9 5.50 -16.38 3.44
N THR A 10 4.35 -15.71 3.53
CA THR A 10 4.17 -14.64 4.51
C THR A 10 4.03 -15.32 5.87
N ASN A 11 5.17 -15.51 6.54
CA ASN A 11 5.17 -15.72 7.97
C ASN A 11 4.40 -14.54 8.58
N LYS A 12 3.25 -14.80 9.21
CA LYS A 12 2.32 -13.79 9.74
C LYS A 12 2.93 -12.78 10.75
N LYS A 13 4.21 -12.90 11.10
CA LYS A 13 4.92 -12.08 12.09
C LYS A 13 5.70 -10.89 11.52
N ASP A 14 5.96 -10.85 10.21
CA ASP A 14 6.85 -9.82 9.62
C ASP A 14 6.14 -8.80 8.74
N VAL A 15 4.80 -8.78 8.75
CA VAL A 15 4.02 -7.80 7.96
C VAL A 15 4.12 -6.42 8.64
N PRO A 16 4.64 -5.38 7.96
CA PRO A 16 4.75 -4.05 8.54
C PRO A 16 3.39 -3.48 8.96
N THR A 17 3.36 -2.76 10.08
CA THR A 17 2.14 -2.14 10.64
C THR A 17 2.32 -0.66 10.96
N PHE A 18 1.22 0.10 10.96
CA PHE A 18 1.18 1.47 11.46
C PHE A 18 0.04 1.64 12.46
N ILE A 19 0.14 2.68 13.30
CA ILE A 19 -0.89 3.00 14.30
C ILE A 19 -1.58 4.29 13.88
N LEU A 20 -2.91 4.25 13.71
CA LEU A 20 -3.73 5.42 13.45
C LEU A 20 -4.86 5.46 14.48
N ASP A 21 -4.99 6.57 15.20
CA ASP A 21 -5.93 6.73 16.33
C ASP A 21 -5.88 5.60 17.38
N GLY A 22 -4.68 5.11 17.69
CA GLY A 22 -4.49 4.04 18.67
C GLY A 22 -4.89 2.64 18.20
N LYS A 23 -5.33 2.49 16.95
CA LYS A 23 -5.55 1.19 16.30
C LYS A 23 -4.38 0.85 15.39
N GLU A 24 -3.92 -0.40 15.47
CA GLU A 24 -2.89 -0.94 14.59
C GLU A 24 -3.52 -1.45 13.28
N TYR A 25 -2.90 -1.09 12.16
CA TYR A 25 -3.27 -1.51 10.81
C TYR A 25 -2.09 -2.17 10.12
N LYS A 26 -2.37 -3.20 9.32
CA LYS A 26 -1.34 -3.89 8.53
C LYS A 26 -1.18 -3.22 7.17
N ILE A 27 0.06 -3.04 6.75
CA ILE A 27 0.38 -2.55 5.41
C ILE A 27 0.35 -3.75 4.47
N VAL A 28 -0.82 -3.98 3.84
CA VAL A 28 -1.05 -5.09 2.91
C VAL A 28 -1.72 -4.54 1.65
N MET A 29 -1.19 -4.89 0.48
CA MET A 29 -1.79 -4.55 -0.82
C MET A 29 -2.74 -5.67 -1.26
N ASP A 30 -3.80 -5.92 -0.50
CA ASP A 30 -4.82 -6.89 -0.87
C ASP A 30 -5.76 -6.36 -1.96
N PHE A 31 -6.67 -7.20 -2.45
CA PHE A 31 -7.59 -6.80 -3.52
C PHE A 31 -8.55 -5.67 -3.13
N ASN A 32 -8.89 -5.50 -1.85
CA ASN A 32 -9.74 -4.39 -1.43
C ASN A 32 -8.95 -3.08 -1.49
N VAL A 33 -7.71 -3.09 -1.01
CA VAL A 33 -6.81 -1.92 -1.10
C VAL A 33 -6.54 -1.54 -2.55
N LEU A 34 -6.24 -2.53 -3.40
CA LEU A 34 -5.99 -2.32 -4.82
C LEU A 34 -7.23 -1.80 -5.57
N SER A 35 -8.41 -2.37 -5.31
CA SER A 35 -9.66 -1.91 -5.93
C SER A 35 -9.97 -0.47 -5.52
N GLU A 36 -9.81 -0.13 -4.24
CA GLU A 36 -10.03 1.24 -3.77
C GLU A 36 -9.04 2.23 -4.42
N LEU A 37 -7.77 1.83 -4.59
CA LEU A 37 -6.80 2.66 -5.30
C LEU A 37 -7.19 2.85 -6.77
N GLU A 38 -7.67 1.80 -7.43
CA GLU A 38 -8.18 1.90 -8.80
C GLU A 38 -9.40 2.81 -8.89
N GLU A 39 -10.33 2.77 -7.94
CA GLU A 39 -11.47 3.69 -7.88
C GLU A 39 -11.03 5.16 -7.72
N ILE A 40 -10.02 5.42 -6.88
CA ILE A 40 -9.49 6.78 -6.65
C ILE A 40 -8.77 7.32 -7.89
N TYR A 41 -8.03 6.47 -8.60
CA TYR A 41 -7.15 6.88 -9.70
C TYR A 41 -7.77 6.70 -11.09
N GLY A 42 -8.74 5.80 -11.24
CA GLY A 42 -9.24 5.28 -12.51
C GLY A 42 -8.27 4.36 -13.24
N ASN A 43 -7.07 4.15 -12.71
CA ASN A 43 -6.02 3.31 -13.28
C ASN A 43 -5.02 2.94 -12.18
N ILE A 44 -4.81 1.64 -11.98
CA ILE A 44 -3.95 1.14 -10.90
C ILE A 44 -2.45 1.38 -11.15
N ASP A 45 -1.99 1.33 -12.41
CA ASP A 45 -0.57 1.58 -12.75
C ASP A 45 -0.15 3.00 -12.35
N LYS A 46 -1.02 3.98 -12.64
CA LYS A 46 -0.82 5.38 -12.23
C LYS A 46 -0.78 5.53 -10.71
N ALA A 47 -1.58 4.75 -9.99
CA ALA A 47 -1.52 4.75 -8.52
C ALA A 47 -0.15 4.28 -8.05
N PHE A 48 0.37 3.18 -8.60
CA PHE A 48 1.70 2.68 -8.26
C PHE A 48 2.84 3.63 -8.61
N ASP A 49 2.79 4.30 -9.75
CA ASP A 49 3.79 5.32 -10.13
C ASP A 49 3.81 6.49 -9.13
N ASP A 50 2.63 6.98 -8.76
CA ASP A 50 2.50 8.08 -7.80
C ASP A 50 2.93 7.68 -6.38
N ILE A 51 2.70 6.42 -5.98
CA ILE A 51 3.16 5.83 -4.72
C ILE A 51 4.69 5.72 -4.72
N GLN A 52 5.30 5.20 -5.80
CA GLN A 52 6.77 5.13 -5.95
C GLN A 52 7.43 6.50 -5.94
N ALA A 53 6.78 7.51 -6.52
CA ALA A 53 7.22 8.89 -6.48
C ALA A 53 6.97 9.59 -5.12
N LEU A 54 6.48 8.85 -4.12
CA LEU A 54 6.17 9.35 -2.76
C LEU A 54 5.28 10.60 -2.77
N LYS A 55 4.35 10.70 -3.73
CA LYS A 55 3.43 11.85 -3.78
C LYS A 55 2.52 11.81 -2.56
N ILE A 56 2.42 12.93 -1.84
CA ILE A 56 1.61 13.04 -0.61
C ILE A 56 0.15 12.57 -0.84
N LYS A 57 -0.43 12.90 -1.99
CA LYS A 57 -1.80 12.48 -2.34
C LYS A 57 -1.92 10.95 -2.46
N ALA A 58 -0.87 10.29 -2.96
CA ALA A 58 -0.80 8.85 -3.14
C ALA A 58 -0.59 8.13 -1.80
N LEU A 59 0.33 8.62 -0.96
CA LEU A 59 0.54 8.09 0.39
C LEU A 59 -0.75 8.17 1.21
N ARG A 60 -1.44 9.31 1.17
CA ARG A 60 -2.76 9.47 1.78
C ARG A 60 -3.79 8.49 1.23
N ALA A 61 -3.78 8.24 -0.09
CA ALA A 61 -4.68 7.30 -0.73
C ALA A 61 -4.43 5.87 -0.25
N VAL A 62 -3.16 5.44 -0.15
CA VAL A 62 -2.81 4.10 0.36
C VAL A 62 -3.28 3.91 1.80
N ILE A 63 -2.97 4.86 2.69
CA ILE A 63 -3.39 4.79 4.10
C ILE A 63 -4.92 4.74 4.18
N TYR A 64 -5.60 5.57 3.39
CA TYR A 64 -7.04 5.56 3.29
C TYR A 64 -7.59 4.22 2.83
N SER A 65 -7.05 3.63 1.76
CA SER A 65 -7.49 2.34 1.23
C SER A 65 -7.30 1.21 2.23
N ILE A 66 -6.17 1.19 2.96
CA ILE A 66 -5.91 0.22 4.03
C ILE A 66 -6.95 0.35 5.16
N VAL A 67 -7.21 1.57 5.62
CA VAL A 67 -8.18 1.79 6.70
C VAL A 67 -9.60 1.48 6.22
N LYS A 68 -9.94 1.83 4.98
CA LYS A 68 -11.28 1.61 4.41
C LYS A 68 -11.58 0.12 4.24
N ALA A 69 -10.58 -0.69 3.91
CA ALA A 69 -10.72 -2.14 3.83
C ALA A 69 -11.17 -2.78 5.16
N GLU A 70 -10.89 -2.14 6.31
CA GLU A 70 -11.37 -2.57 7.63
C GLU A 70 -12.56 -1.75 8.17
N ASN A 71 -12.81 -0.57 7.60
CA ASN A 71 -13.85 0.36 8.03
C ASN A 71 -14.39 1.17 6.85
N GLU A 72 -15.52 0.74 6.29
CA GLU A 72 -16.12 1.35 5.09
C GLU A 72 -16.53 2.83 5.27
N ASN A 73 -16.71 3.30 6.52
CA ASN A 73 -17.25 4.62 6.83
C ASN A 73 -16.17 5.70 7.03
N VAL A 74 -15.01 5.57 6.39
CA VAL A 74 -13.95 6.58 6.43
C VAL A 74 -13.89 7.38 5.14
N THR A 75 -13.43 8.62 5.23
CA THR A 75 -13.16 9.48 4.07
C THR A 75 -11.68 9.84 3.96
N LEU A 76 -11.23 10.12 2.73
CA LEU A 76 -9.87 10.63 2.46
C LEU A 76 -9.52 11.88 3.28
N LYS A 77 -10.51 12.75 3.52
CA LYS A 77 -10.32 13.99 4.27
C LYS A 77 -10.12 13.73 5.76
N GLU A 78 -10.86 12.78 6.33
CA GLU A 78 -10.68 12.40 7.74
C GLU A 78 -9.35 11.72 7.97
N ILE A 79 -8.93 10.82 7.07
CA ILE A 79 -7.59 10.23 7.14
C ILE A 79 -6.54 11.32 7.05
N GLY A 80 -6.61 12.21 6.04
CA GLY A 80 -5.63 13.27 5.87
C GLY A 80 -5.51 14.25 7.06
N LYS A 81 -6.55 14.42 7.88
CA LYS A 81 -6.49 15.24 9.11
C LYS A 81 -5.69 14.58 10.23
N LYS A 82 -5.54 13.26 10.20
CA LYS A 82 -4.85 12.45 11.21
C LYS A 82 -3.38 12.20 10.85
N LEU A 83 -2.96 12.62 9.66
CA LEU A 83 -1.59 12.46 9.19
C LEU A 83 -0.82 13.75 9.44
N ASP A 84 0.33 13.63 10.06
CA ASP A 84 1.38 14.64 10.09
C ASP A 84 2.60 14.16 9.28
N ILE A 85 3.64 15.01 9.23
CA ILE A 85 4.85 14.72 8.46
C ILE A 85 5.58 13.50 9.05
N ASP A 86 5.71 13.46 10.38
CA ASP A 86 6.39 12.38 11.10
C ASP A 86 5.73 11.02 10.85
N PHE A 87 4.39 10.98 10.84
CA PHE A 87 3.63 9.79 10.47
C PHE A 87 3.95 9.33 9.05
N ILE A 88 3.96 10.26 8.09
CA ILE A 88 4.20 9.95 6.68
C ILE A 88 5.61 9.39 6.48
N GLU A 89 6.62 9.98 7.13
CA GLU A 89 8.00 9.49 7.07
C GLU A 89 8.10 8.04 7.58
N ASN A 90 7.55 7.78 8.77
CA ASN A 90 7.51 6.42 9.35
C ASN A 90 6.75 5.43 8.45
N PHE A 91 5.64 5.87 7.86
CA PHE A 91 4.83 5.05 6.98
C PHE A 91 5.59 4.68 5.70
N VAL A 92 6.32 5.63 5.10
CA VAL A 92 7.12 5.39 3.88
C VAL A 92 8.22 4.36 4.12
N GLU A 93 8.94 4.45 5.24
CA GLU A 93 9.98 3.48 5.60
C GLU A 93 9.43 2.05 5.66
N LYS A 94 8.26 1.87 6.28
CA LYS A 94 7.59 0.56 6.39
C LYS A 94 6.98 0.08 5.08
N MET A 95 6.41 1.00 4.30
CA MET A 95 5.78 0.71 3.01
C MET A 95 6.81 0.26 1.96
N GLY A 96 8.05 0.78 2.01
CA GLY A 96 9.12 0.38 1.09
C GLY A 96 9.38 -1.14 1.09
N ILE A 97 9.25 -1.78 2.26
CA ILE A 97 9.37 -3.24 2.41
C ILE A 97 8.23 -3.95 1.65
N VAL A 98 7.01 -3.48 1.84
CA VAL A 98 5.80 -4.11 1.27
C VAL A 98 5.75 -3.96 -0.25
N LEU A 99 6.10 -2.79 -0.78
CA LEU A 99 6.08 -2.55 -2.22
C LEU A 99 7.11 -3.40 -2.96
N ASN A 100 8.30 -3.60 -2.38
CA ASN A 100 9.32 -4.46 -2.98
C ASN A 100 8.86 -5.92 -3.07
N ASP A 101 8.06 -6.39 -2.11
CA ASP A 101 7.54 -7.75 -2.08
C ASP A 101 6.24 -7.94 -2.89
N SER A 102 5.43 -6.87 -3.00
CA SER A 102 4.08 -6.92 -3.60
C SER A 102 4.05 -6.55 -5.07
N MET A 103 5.08 -5.86 -5.59
CA MET A 103 5.14 -5.54 -7.01
C MET A 103 5.64 -6.74 -7.82
N PRO A 104 5.05 -7.02 -9.01
CA PRO A 104 5.71 -7.89 -9.96
C PRO A 104 7.08 -7.28 -10.28
N GLU A 105 8.12 -8.11 -10.24
CA GLU A 105 9.46 -7.69 -10.67
C GLU A 105 9.30 -6.95 -12.00
N LYS A 106 9.66 -5.66 -12.04
CA LYS A 106 9.88 -5.00 -13.33
C LYS A 106 10.92 -5.88 -14.00
N LYS A 107 10.51 -6.63 -15.03
CA LYS A 107 11.49 -7.21 -15.95
C LYS A 107 12.24 -6.02 -16.51
N ASP A 108 13.45 -5.80 -16.01
CA ASP A 108 14.47 -5.09 -16.75
C ASP A 108 14.62 -5.86 -18.07
N ASN A 109 13.84 -5.48 -19.07
CA ASN A 109 14.30 -5.57 -20.43
C ASN A 109 15.33 -4.44 -20.58
N MET A 110 16.49 -4.58 -19.93
CA MET A 110 17.74 -4.07 -20.48
C MET A 110 18.01 -4.94 -21.71
N GLY A 111 17.32 -4.60 -22.80
CA GLY A 111 17.74 -4.98 -24.14
C GLY A 111 19.07 -4.30 -24.41
N GLU A 112 20.06 -5.15 -24.68
CA GLU A 112 21.25 -4.97 -25.54
C GLU A 112 21.82 -3.56 -25.74
#